data_AF-A0A7C6UH04-F1
#
_entry.id   AF-A0A7C6UH04-F1
#
_cell.length_a   1.000
_cell.length_b   1.000
_cell.length_c   1.000
_cell.angle_alpha   90.00
_cell.angle_beta   90.00
_cell.angle_gamma   90.00
#
_symmetry.space_group_name_H-M   'P 1'
#
loop_
_entity.id
_entity.type
_entity.pdbx_description
1 polymer ?
#
loop_
_entity_poly.entity_id
_entity_poly.type
_entity_poly.pdbx_seq_one_letter_code
_entity_poly.pdbx_strand_id
1 'polypeptide(L)'
;MLVAIRRFWGFAAFMANSVIFLMLGMTEASLIKDLGRLYTVAGAIGVALVAVLVSRALILTLTALGYNPFVKPEQKLNKPTLFIMWWGGLRGALPIALALSISPLLISPAERSLVIQLTLAVILFTMLVQGTTLKRFLIRFGMLDAPASPPQE
;
A
#
# COMPACT_ATOMS: atom_id res chain seq x y z
N MET A 1 14.93 18.38 -21.53
CA MET A 1 15.26 18.79 -20.15
C MET A 1 14.28 18.26 -19.09
N LEU A 2 12.96 18.53 -19.18
CA LEU A 2 11.96 18.10 -18.17
C LEU A 2 11.85 16.57 -17.99
N VAL A 3 12.04 15.79 -19.06
CA VAL A 3 12.04 14.32 -19.00
C VAL A 3 13.21 13.78 -18.16
N ALA A 4 14.41 14.36 -18.32
CA ALA A 4 15.59 13.96 -17.56
C ALA A 4 15.43 14.27 -16.07
N ILE A 5 14.91 15.46 -15.74
CA ILE A 5 14.60 15.87 -14.37
C ILE A 5 13.56 14.94 -13.73
N ARG A 6 12.46 14.62 -14.44
CA ARG A 6 11.46 13.66 -13.93
C ARG A 6 12.04 12.26 -13.70
N ARG A 7 12.89 11.78 -14.61
CA ARG A 7 13.56 10.48 -14.45
C ARG A 7 14.53 10.48 -13.27
N PHE A 8 15.33 11.54 -13.12
CA PHE A 8 16.24 11.70 -11.99
C PHE A 8 15.50 11.71 -10.65
N TRP A 9 14.47 12.55 -10.52
CA TRP A 9 13.65 12.60 -9.30
C TRP A 9 12.92 11.28 -9.02
N GLY A 10 12.40 10.62 -10.06
CA GLY A 10 11.78 9.30 -9.92
C GLY A 10 12.76 8.24 -9.42
N PHE A 11 13.99 8.24 -9.93
CA PHE A 11 15.05 7.34 -9.48
C PHE A 11 15.52 7.64 -8.06
N ALA A 12 15.72 8.92 -7.72
CA ALA A 12 16.08 9.36 -6.37
C ALA A 12 15.01 8.95 -5.35
N ALA A 13 13.73 9.15 -5.67
CA ALA A 13 12.62 8.69 -4.83
C ALA A 13 12.58 7.17 -4.68
N PHE A 14 12.84 6.42 -5.76
CA PHE A 14 12.94 4.96 -5.71
C PHE A 14 14.07 4.48 -4.78
N MET A 15 15.25 5.11 -4.88
CA MET A 15 16.39 4.80 -4.02
C MET A 15 16.10 5.12 -2.55
N ALA A 16 15.55 6.29 -2.26
CA ALA A 16 15.19 6.70 -0.90
C ALA A 16 14.17 5.73 -0.27
N ASN A 17 13.12 5.38 -1.01
CA ASN A 17 12.13 4.39 -0.54
C ASN A 17 12.78 3.03 -0.26
N SER A 18 13.70 2.57 -1.12
CA SER A 18 14.40 1.30 -0.94
C SER A 18 15.27 1.29 0.33
N VAL A 19 16.00 2.39 0.58
CA VAL A 19 16.82 2.53 1.80
C VAL A 19 15.94 2.54 3.05
N ILE A 20 14.81 3.28 3.04
CA ILE A 20 13.87 3.28 4.15
C ILE A 20 13.36 1.86 4.43
N PHE A 21 12.93 1.13 3.39
CA PHE A 21 12.48 -0.26 3.55
C PHE A 21 13.57 -1.18 4.13
N LEU A 22 14.82 -1.05 3.68
CA LEU A 22 15.95 -1.83 4.22
C LEU A 22 16.24 -1.49 5.67
N MET A 23 16.34 -0.21 6.02
CA MET A 23 16.59 0.24 7.40
C MET A 23 15.49 -0.22 8.37
N LEU A 24 14.23 -0.21 7.92
CA LEU A 24 13.10 -0.68 8.71
C LEU A 24 13.12 -2.19 8.93
N GLY A 25 13.43 -2.94 7.87
CA GLY A 25 13.61 -4.39 7.97
C GLY A 25 14.71 -4.76 8.95
N MET A 26 15.80 -3.99 9.00
CA MET A 26 16.89 -4.20 9.95
C MET A 26 16.51 -3.84 11.39
N THR A 27 15.83 -2.71 11.60
CA THR A 27 15.43 -2.24 12.94
C THR A 27 14.44 -3.20 13.61
N GLU A 28 13.49 -3.74 12.85
CA GLU A 28 12.40 -4.56 13.38
C GLU A 28 12.56 -6.05 13.04
N ALA A 29 13.77 -6.52 12.67
CA ALA A 29 14.06 -7.95 12.51
C ALA A 29 13.85 -8.76 13.81
N SER A 30 13.72 -8.08 14.96
CA SER A 30 13.37 -8.69 16.24
C SER A 30 11.90 -9.14 16.32
N LEU A 31 11.01 -8.66 15.44
CA LEU A 31 9.60 -9.07 15.36
C LEU A 31 9.40 -10.58 15.24
N ILE A 32 10.34 -11.25 14.58
CA ILE A 32 10.27 -12.68 14.27
C ILE A 32 10.79 -13.52 15.45
N LYS A 33 11.52 -12.91 16.40
CA LYS A 33 12.21 -13.64 17.48
C LYS A 33 11.30 -14.07 18.63
N ASP A 34 10.16 -13.41 18.85
CA ASP A 34 9.19 -13.76 19.90
C ASP A 34 7.95 -14.47 19.33
N LEU A 35 8.12 -15.74 18.95
CA LEU A 35 7.04 -16.57 18.38
C LEU A 35 5.81 -16.73 19.31
N GLY A 36 6.00 -16.62 20.63
CA GLY A 36 4.91 -16.71 21.61
C GLY A 36 3.98 -15.48 21.63
N ARG A 37 4.53 -14.29 21.40
CA ARG A 37 3.76 -13.04 21.28
C ARG A 37 3.13 -12.87 19.89
N LEU A 38 3.67 -13.59 18.91
CA LEU A 38 3.24 -13.60 17.52
C LEU A 38 1.81 -14.11 17.34
N TYR A 39 1.31 -15.03 18.17
CA TYR A 39 -0.10 -15.46 18.08
C TYR A 39 -1.07 -14.35 18.48
N THR A 40 -0.80 -13.63 19.57
CA THR A 40 -1.60 -12.50 20.04
C THR A 40 -1.50 -11.31 19.07
N VAL A 41 -0.29 -11.06 18.56
CA VAL A 41 -0.02 -9.97 17.62
C VAL A 41 -0.52 -10.30 16.20
N ALA A 42 -0.52 -11.56 15.77
CA ALA A 42 -1.06 -11.96 14.46
C ALA A 42 -2.57 -11.70 14.37
N GLY A 43 -3.31 -11.91 15.46
CA GLY A 43 -4.71 -11.49 15.55
C GLY A 43 -4.86 -9.98 15.35
N ALA A 44 -4.04 -9.18 16.02
CA ALA A 44 -4.04 -7.73 15.88
C ALA A 44 -3.62 -7.26 14.47
N ILE A 45 -2.63 -7.90 13.84
CA ILE A 45 -2.23 -7.64 12.44
C ILE A 45 -3.39 -7.94 11.49
N GLY A 46 -4.08 -9.08 11.69
CA GLY A 46 -5.24 -9.46 10.89
C GLY A 46 -6.38 -8.44 11.02
N VAL A 47 -6.70 -8.02 12.24
CA VAL A 47 -7.70 -6.97 12.49
C VAL A 47 -7.28 -5.64 11.86
N ALA A 48 -6.03 -5.22 12.03
CA ALA A 48 -5.52 -3.99 11.43
C ALA A 48 -5.56 -4.03 9.89
N LEU A 49 -5.19 -5.17 9.30
CA LEU A 49 -5.26 -5.40 7.85
C LEU A 49 -6.71 -5.28 7.36
N VAL A 50 -7.64 -6.02 7.99
CA VAL A 50 -9.06 -5.99 7.64
C VAL A 50 -9.61 -4.58 7.81
N ALA A 51 -9.32 -3.91 8.92
CA ALA A 51 -9.75 -2.54 9.18
C ALA A 51 -9.26 -1.58 8.09
N VAL A 52 -7.98 -1.65 7.69
CA VAL A 52 -7.43 -0.82 6.61
C VAL A 52 -8.11 -1.12 5.28
N LEU A 53 -8.31 -2.40 4.94
CA LEU A 53 -8.97 -2.82 3.70
C LEU A 53 -10.43 -2.37 3.64
N VAL A 54 -11.18 -2.57 4.71
CA VAL A 54 -12.59 -2.17 4.83
C VAL A 54 -12.73 -0.66 4.80
N SER A 55 -11.91 0.06 5.59
CA SER A 55 -11.93 1.53 5.60
C SER A 55 -11.68 2.09 4.19
N ARG A 56 -10.74 1.48 3.46
CA ARG A 56 -10.44 1.90 2.10
C ARG A 56 -11.55 1.56 1.10
N ALA A 57 -12.15 0.37 1.21
CA ALA A 57 -13.29 0.00 0.39
C ALA A 57 -14.44 0.99 0.63
N LEU A 58 -14.71 1.31 1.90
CA LEU A 58 -15.74 2.24 2.31
C LEU A 58 -15.49 3.64 1.72
N ILE A 59 -14.29 4.21 1.90
CA ILE A 59 -13.93 5.51 1.33
C ILE A 59 -14.15 5.52 -0.19
N LEU A 60 -13.68 4.50 -0.91
CA LEU A 60 -13.83 4.44 -2.37
C LEU A 60 -15.28 4.29 -2.82
N THR A 61 -16.09 3.48 -2.11
CA THR A 61 -17.51 3.35 -2.40
C THR A 61 -18.28 4.63 -2.12
N LEU A 62 -17.96 5.35 -1.04
CA LEU A 62 -18.54 6.65 -0.73
C LEU A 62 -18.14 7.71 -1.77
N THR A 63 -16.86 7.72 -2.19
CA THR A 63 -16.40 8.59 -3.27
C THR A 63 -17.14 8.28 -4.57
N ALA A 64 -17.30 7.00 -4.93
CA ALA A 64 -18.09 6.64 -6.11
C ALA A 64 -19.55 7.06 -5.98
N LEU A 65 -20.21 6.84 -4.84
CA LEU A 65 -21.60 7.23 -4.63
C LEU A 65 -21.77 8.76 -4.76
N GLY A 66 -20.82 9.53 -4.23
CA GLY A 66 -20.82 11.00 -4.29
C GLY A 66 -20.38 11.57 -5.64
N TYR A 67 -19.57 10.85 -6.42
CA TYR A 67 -19.02 11.35 -7.69
C TYR A 67 -19.84 10.91 -8.91
N ASN A 68 -20.28 9.64 -8.93
CA ASN A 68 -20.97 9.01 -10.05
C ASN A 68 -22.28 9.68 -10.50
N PRO A 69 -23.04 10.37 -9.63
CA PRO A 69 -24.22 11.15 -10.03
C PRO A 69 -23.89 12.43 -10.80
N PHE A 70 -22.70 13.00 -10.60
CA PHE A 70 -22.32 14.32 -11.16
C PHE A 70 -21.48 14.22 -12.44
N VAL A 71 -21.25 13.00 -12.94
CA VAL A 71 -20.38 12.75 -14.09
C VAL A 71 -21.07 12.02 -15.22
N LYS A 72 -20.54 12.25 -16.43
CA LYS A 72 -21.00 11.58 -17.64
C LYS A 72 -20.84 10.06 -17.52
N PRO A 73 -21.71 9.26 -18.17
CA PRO A 73 -21.66 7.79 -18.15
C PRO A 73 -20.27 7.20 -18.44
N GLU A 74 -19.51 7.85 -19.31
CA GLU A 74 -18.17 7.45 -19.74
C GLU A 74 -17.08 7.63 -18.65
N GLN A 75 -17.32 8.54 -17.69
CA GLN A 75 -16.39 8.86 -16.60
C GLN A 75 -16.82 8.20 -15.28
N LYS A 76 -17.88 7.38 -15.32
CA LYS A 76 -18.39 6.68 -14.15
C LYS A 76 -17.37 5.71 -13.62
N LEU A 77 -17.22 5.70 -12.29
CA LEU A 77 -16.37 4.76 -11.60
C LEU A 77 -17.04 3.39 -11.61
N ASN A 78 -16.73 2.60 -12.64
CA ASN A 78 -17.22 1.24 -12.78
C ASN A 78 -16.64 0.34 -11.68
N LYS A 79 -17.38 -0.73 -11.33
CA LYS A 79 -16.95 -1.75 -10.34
C LYS A 79 -15.51 -2.26 -10.55
N PRO A 80 -15.05 -2.62 -11.77
CA PRO A 80 -13.64 -3.02 -11.99
C PRO A 80 -12.64 -1.90 -11.71
N THR A 81 -12.95 -0.65 -12.07
CA THR A 81 -12.10 0.52 -11.77
C THR A 81 -11.98 0.76 -10.28
N LEU A 82 -13.11 0.70 -9.56
CA LEU A 82 -13.16 0.78 -8.10
C LEU A 82 -12.35 -0.34 -7.44
N PHE A 83 -12.48 -1.57 -7.93
CA PHE A 83 -11.74 -2.70 -7.43
C PHE A 83 -10.22 -2.53 -7.62
N ILE A 84 -9.79 -2.07 -8.80
CA ILE A 84 -8.37 -1.82 -9.07
C ILE A 84 -7.85 -0.64 -8.26
N MET A 85 -8.66 0.41 -8.05
CA MET A 85 -8.30 1.54 -7.20
C MET A 85 -8.21 1.13 -5.72
N TRP A 86 -9.02 0.17 -5.29
CA TRP A 86 -8.98 -0.42 -3.95
C TRP A 86 -7.78 -1.35 -3.78
N TRP A 87 -7.50 -2.22 -4.76
CA TRP A 87 -6.40 -3.18 -4.71
C TRP A 87 -5.04 -2.57 -5.05
N GLY A 88 -5.03 -1.47 -5.78
CA GLY A 88 -3.85 -0.78 -6.29
C GLY A 88 -3.20 0.17 -5.30
N GLY A 89 -3.25 -0.13 -3.99
CA GLY A 89 -2.60 0.61 -2.88
C GLY A 89 -1.52 1.61 -3.25
N LEU A 90 -1.69 2.87 -2.85
CA LEU A 90 -0.57 3.80 -2.69
C LEU A 90 0.41 3.18 -1.70
N ARG A 91 1.42 2.51 -2.24
CA ARG A 91 2.54 1.93 -1.50
C ARG A 91 3.48 3.09 -1.21
N GLY A 92 3.59 3.48 0.05
CA GLY A 92 4.45 4.59 0.44
C GLY A 92 5.18 4.31 1.74
N ALA A 93 6.37 4.88 1.87
CA ALA A 93 7.08 5.03 3.14
C ALA A 93 6.35 5.99 4.11
N LEU A 94 5.31 6.70 3.64
CA LEU A 94 4.59 7.72 4.40
C LEU A 94 3.96 7.22 5.71
N PRO A 95 3.24 6.07 5.76
CA PRO A 95 2.67 5.60 7.02
C PRO A 95 3.76 5.24 8.04
N ILE A 96 4.94 4.83 7.56
CA ILE A 96 6.07 4.51 8.43
C ILE A 96 6.74 5.77 8.96
N ALA A 97 6.90 6.79 8.12
CA ALA A 97 7.35 8.10 8.56
C ALA A 97 6.42 8.67 9.65
N LEU A 98 5.10 8.53 9.48
CA LEU A 98 4.13 8.92 10.49
C LEU A 98 4.25 8.10 11.78
N ALA A 99 4.42 6.77 11.68
CA ALA A 99 4.62 5.92 12.84
C ALA A 99 5.91 6.27 13.62
N LEU A 100 7.00 6.58 12.91
CA LEU A 100 8.27 6.98 13.53
C LEU A 100 8.20 8.39 14.14
N SER A 101 7.39 9.28 13.56
CA SER A 101 7.15 10.64 14.05
C SER A 101 6.36 10.70 15.36
N ILE A 102 5.79 9.57 15.82
CA ILE A 102 5.11 9.51 17.12
C ILE A 102 6.15 9.82 18.21
N SER A 103 5.94 10.94 18.90
CA SER A 103 6.80 11.40 19.98
C SER A 103 6.80 10.41 21.15
N PRO A 104 7.98 10.06 21.71
CA PRO A 104 8.08 9.23 22.91
C PRO A 104 7.37 9.83 24.14
N LEU A 105 7.01 11.12 24.10
CA LEU A 105 6.34 11.83 25.19
C LEU A 105 4.83 11.56 25.25
N LEU A 106 4.23 11.05 24.17
CA LEU A 106 2.78 10.87 24.07
C LEU A 106 2.32 9.44 24.39
N ILE A 107 3.22 8.45 24.31
CA ILE A 107 2.89 7.03 24.31
C ILE A 107 4.01 6.23 25.01
N SER A 108 3.64 5.14 25.68
CA SER A 108 4.60 4.24 26.33
C SER A 108 5.55 3.59 25.31
N PRO A 109 6.85 3.37 25.62
CA PRO A 109 7.79 2.72 24.70
C PRO A 109 7.29 1.39 24.12
N ALA A 110 6.53 0.63 24.91
CA ALA A 110 5.96 -0.65 24.50
C ALA A 110 4.85 -0.50 23.44
N GLU A 111 4.00 0.52 23.56
CA GLU A 111 2.90 0.81 22.63
C GLU A 111 3.43 1.40 21.33
N ARG A 112 4.43 2.29 21.40
CA ARG A 112 5.10 2.85 20.21
C ARG A 112 5.72 1.74 19.36
N SER A 113 6.43 0.81 20.00
CA SER A 113 6.98 -0.37 19.32
C SER A 113 5.87 -1.20 18.67
N LEU A 114 4.75 -1.44 19.38
CA LEU A 114 3.61 -2.19 18.85
C LEU A 114 3.00 -1.53 17.60
N VAL A 115 2.82 -0.20 17.58
CA VAL A 115 2.27 0.52 16.42
C VAL A 115 3.20 0.42 15.21
N ILE A 116 4.51 0.60 15.42
CA ILE A 116 5.52 0.47 14.36
C ILE A 116 5.49 -0.95 13.79
N GLN A 117 5.43 -1.95 14.66
CA GLN A 117 5.35 -3.36 14.30
C GLN A 117 4.12 -3.71 13.46
N LEU A 118 2.93 -3.28 13.90
CA LEU A 118 1.69 -3.48 13.16
C LEU A 118 1.73 -2.79 11.79
N THR A 119 2.21 -1.54 11.76
CA THR A 119 2.33 -0.76 10.52
C THR A 119 3.26 -1.45 9.53
N LEU A 120 4.42 -1.91 9.98
CA LEU A 120 5.38 -2.62 9.16
C LEU A 120 4.81 -3.94 8.63
N ALA A 121 4.17 -4.74 9.49
CA ALA A 121 3.57 -6.02 9.10
C ALA A 121 2.47 -5.85 8.04
N VAL A 122 1.58 -4.87 8.24
CA VAL A 122 0.52 -4.55 7.26
C VAL A 122 1.12 -4.07 5.94
N ILE A 123 2.14 -3.23 5.97
CA ILE A 123 2.80 -2.73 4.75
C ILE A 123 3.52 -3.86 4.01
N LEU A 124 4.28 -4.71 4.70
CA LEU A 124 4.95 -5.85 4.10
C LEU A 124 3.93 -6.81 3.47
N PHE A 125 2.85 -7.14 4.19
CA PHE A 125 1.80 -8.01 3.68
C PHE A 125 1.14 -7.42 2.43
N THR A 126 0.73 -6.15 2.47
CA THR A 126 0.10 -5.49 1.33
C THR A 126 1.07 -5.32 0.16
N MET A 127 2.36 -5.03 0.42
CA MET A 127 3.38 -4.91 -0.62
C MET A 127 3.74 -6.24 -1.27
N LEU A 128 3.68 -7.37 -0.56
CA LEU A 128 3.91 -8.70 -1.14
C LEU A 128 2.66 -9.21 -1.87
N VAL A 129 1.50 -9.19 -1.21
CA VAL A 129 0.25 -9.78 -1.73
C VAL A 129 -0.41 -8.87 -2.75
N GLN A 130 -0.76 -7.63 -2.39
CA GLN A 130 -1.36 -6.69 -3.35
C GLN A 130 -0.32 -6.28 -4.39
N GLY A 131 0.93 -6.13 -3.95
CA GLY A 131 2.17 -6.21 -4.71
C GLY A 131 2.09 -6.87 -6.06
N THR A 132 2.17 -8.19 -5.95
CA THR A 132 2.30 -9.17 -7.02
C THR A 132 0.96 -9.44 -7.71
N THR A 133 -0.16 -9.31 -6.98
CA THR A 133 -1.48 -9.65 -7.51
C THR A 133 -2.09 -8.52 -8.36
N LEU A 134 -1.68 -7.26 -8.15
CA LEU A 134 -2.23 -6.12 -8.91
C LEU A 134 -2.08 -6.28 -10.43
N LYS A 135 -0.91 -6.71 -10.91
CA LYS A 135 -0.68 -6.95 -12.34
C LYS A 135 -1.65 -8.01 -12.90
N ARG A 136 -1.91 -9.08 -12.13
CA ARG A 136 -2.85 -10.13 -12.53
C ARG A 136 -4.28 -9.60 -12.61
N PHE A 137 -4.70 -8.76 -11.68
CA PHE A 137 -6.02 -8.14 -11.71
C PHE A 137 -6.19 -7.17 -12.88
N LEU A 138 -5.18 -6.33 -13.16
CA LEU A 138 -5.22 -5.41 -14.30
C LEU A 138 -5.43 -6.14 -15.63
N ILE A 139 -4.71 -7.26 -15.83
CA ILE A 139 -4.87 -8.12 -17.00
C ILE A 139 -6.26 -8.77 -17.02
N ARG A 140 -6.73 -9.31 -15.88
CA ARG A 140 -8.04 -9.97 -15.79
C ARG A 140 -9.21 -9.05 -16.09
N PHE A 141 -9.10 -7.76 -15.75
CA PHE A 141 -10.13 -6.77 -16.04
C PHE A 141 -9.95 -6.08 -17.39
N GLY A 142 -8.97 -6.51 -18.22
CA GLY A 142 -8.76 -5.96 -19.56
C GLY A 142 -8.32 -4.50 -19.58
N MET A 143 -7.74 -3.99 -18.47
CA MET A 143 -7.28 -2.60 -18.35
C MET A 143 -5.81 -2.39 -18.77
N LEU A 144 -5.12 -3.49 -19.08
CA LEU A 144 -3.85 -3.47 -19.79
C LEU A 144 -4.13 -4.13 -21.14
N ASP A 145 -3.94 -3.39 -22.22
CA ASP A 145 -3.80 -4.02 -23.53
C ASP A 145 -2.68 -5.06 -23.42
N ALA A 146 -2.94 -6.26 -23.94
CA ALA A 146 -1.91 -7.27 -24.11
C ALA A 146 -0.70 -6.60 -24.78
N PRO A 147 0.55 -6.95 -24.42
CA PRO A 147 1.72 -6.36 -25.06
C PRO A 147 1.53 -6.48 -26.56
N ALA A 148 1.47 -5.32 -27.23
CA ALA A 148 1.28 -5.24 -28.67
C ALA A 148 2.23 -6.26 -29.31
N SER A 149 1.65 -7.21 -30.04
CA SER A 149 2.42 -8.09 -30.91
C SER A 149 3.37 -7.21 -31.72
N PRO A 150 4.69 -7.50 -31.75
CA PRO A 150 5.61 -6.72 -32.55
C PRO A 150 5.07 -6.66 -33.98
N PRO A 151 5.17 -5.51 -34.67
CA PRO A 151 4.70 -5.39 -36.04
C PRO A 151 5.26 -6.55 -36.86
N GLN A 152 4.37 -7.37 -37.41
CA GLN A 152 4.71 -8.26 -38.50
C GLN A 152 4.71 -7.40 -39.75
N GLU A 153 5.86 -6.82 -40.05
CA GLU A 153 6.30 -6.39 -41.39
C GLU A 153 7.78 -5.96 -41.34
#